data_AF-A0A5N7ZAT2-F1
#
_entry.id   AF-A0A5N7ZAT2-F1
#
_cell.length_a   1.000
_cell.length_b   1.000
_cell.length_c   1.000
_cell.angle_alpha   90.00
_cell.angle_beta   90.00
_cell.angle_gamma   90.00
#
_symmetry.space_group_name_H-M   'P 1'
#
loop_
_entity.id
_entity.type
_entity.pdbx_description
1 polymer ?
#
loop_
_entity_poly.entity_id
_entity_poly.type
_entity_poly.pdbx_seq_one_letter_code
_entity_poly.pdbx_strand_id
1 'polypeptide(L)' 'MNRITELFNIQYPIVQGGMIWNSGYKLASAVSNAGGLG' A
#
# COMPACT_ATOMS: atom_id res chain seq x y z
N MET A 1 13.59 10.25 -2.20
CA MET A 1 12.38 9.88 -2.95
C MET A 1 12.77 8.75 -3.88
N ASN A 2 12.03 7.63 -3.89
CA ASN A 2 12.45 6.39 -4.55
C ASN A 2 11.59 6.13 -5.79
N ARG A 3 12.11 5.37 -6.76
CA ARG A 3 11.36 5.05 -8.01
C ARG A 3 10.00 4.40 -7.75
N ILE A 4 9.87 3.61 -6.69
CA ILE A 4 8.60 2.97 -6.29
C ILE A 4 7.59 3.99 -5.77
N THR A 5 8.03 4.95 -4.94
CA THR A 5 7.14 5.99 -4.39
C THR A 5 6.62 6.93 -5.49
N GLU A 6 7.44 7.22 -6.50
CA GLU A 6 7.06 8.05 -7.65
C GLU A 6 6.15 7.30 -8.63
N LEU A 7 6.44 6.02 -8.90
CA LEU A 7 5.64 5.19 -9.81
C LEU A 7 4.22 4.97 -9.30
N PHE A 8 4.06 4.72 -8.00
CA PHE A 8 2.77 4.40 -7.39
C PHE A 8 2.13 5.58 -6.65
N ASN A 9 2.78 6.75 -6.63
CA ASN A 9 2.32 7.94 -5.92
C ASN A 9 1.98 7.65 -4.43
N ILE A 10 2.88 6.96 -3.76
CA ILE A 10 2.78 6.59 -2.34
C ILE A 10 3.88 7.29 -1.54
N GLN A 11 3.61 7.58 -0.27
CA GLN A 11 4.57 8.28 0.60
C GLN A 11 5.69 7.36 1.08
N TYR A 12 5.35 6.10 1.35
CA TYR A 12 6.28 5.10 1.85
C TYR A 12 6.44 3.96 0.84
N PRO A 13 7.67 3.46 0.61
CA PRO A 13 7.90 2.31 -0.28
C PRO A 13 7.50 0.98 0.41
N ILE A 14 6.30 0.93 1.00
CA ILE A 14 5.75 -0.20 1.74
C ILE A 14 4.53 -0.70 0.97
N VAL A 15 4.52 -2.00 0.66
CA VAL A 15 3.45 -2.65 -0.09
C VAL A 15 2.77 -3.71 0.78
N GLN A 16 1.45 -3.64 0.89
CA GLN A 16 0.59 -4.65 1.48
C GLN A 16 0.55 -5.85 0.52
N GLY A 17 1.25 -6.93 0.87
CA GLY A 17 1.24 -8.15 0.05
C GLY A 17 -0.15 -8.81 0.05
N GLY A 18 -0.68 -9.15 -1.13
CA GLY A 18 -2.00 -9.78 -1.23
C GLY A 18 -2.08 -11.10 -0.46
N MET A 19 -2.92 -11.14 0.57
CA MET A 19 -3.22 -12.33 1.37
C MET A 19 -4.65 -12.76 1.11
N ILE A 20 -4.83 -13.96 0.56
CA ILE A 20 -6.16 -14.53 0.35
C ILE A 20 -6.85 -14.63 1.71
N TRP A 21 -8.10 -14.14 1.81
CA TRP A 21 -8.92 -14.06 3.03
C TRP A 21 -8.53 -13.00 4.09
N ASN A 22 -7.33 -12.41 4.04
CA ASN A 22 -6.88 -11.40 5.01
C ASN A 22 -6.71 -9.99 4.43
N SER A 23 -6.42 -9.86 3.13
CA SER A 23 -6.30 -8.59 2.40
C SER A 23 -7.66 -8.10 1.90
N GLY A 24 -8.63 -7.98 2.80
CA GLY A 24 -9.90 -7.32 2.47
C GLY A 24 -9.72 -5.83 2.19
N TYR A 25 -10.73 -5.20 1.57
CA TYR A 25 -10.71 -3.76 1.25
C TYR A 25 -10.37 -2.87 2.45
N LYS A 26 -10.77 -3.26 3.66
CA LYS A 26 -10.51 -2.50 4.89
C LYS A 26 -9.02 -2.39 5.21
N LEU A 27 -8.26 -3.47 5.02
CA LEU A 27 -6.82 -3.48 5.27
C LEU A 27 -6.09 -2.69 4.17
N ALA A 28 -6.45 -2.92 2.91
CA ALA A 28 -5.90 -2.19 1.77
C ALA A 28 -6.15 -0.67 1.87
N SER A 29 -7.38 -0.26 2.22
CA SER A 29 -7.69 1.16 2.43
C SER A 29 -6.94 1.74 3.62
N ALA A 30 -6.76 0.99 4.72
CA ALA A 30 -6.00 1.47 5.88
C ALA A 30 -4.52 1.70 5.54
N VAL A 31 -3.89 0.80 4.78
CA VAL A 31 -2.49 0.95 4.35
C VAL A 31 -2.34 2.09 3.34
N SER A 32 -3.27 2.23 2.40
CA SER A 32 -3.30 3.34 1.44
C SER A 32 -3.45 4.69 2.13
N ASN A 33 -4.34 4.80 3.11
CA ASN A 33 -4.54 6.02 3.91
C ASN A 33 -3.32 6.37 4.78
N ALA A 34 -2.54 5.37 5.20
CA ALA A 34 -1.29 5.58 5.92
C ALA A 34 -0.11 5.94 4.99
N GLY A 35 -0.33 6.02 3.67
CA GLY A 35 0.67 6.43 2.69
C GLY A 35 1.50 5.29 2.09
N GLY A 36 1.14 4.03 2.32
CA GLY A 36 1.70 2.87 1.64
C GLY A 36 0.85 2.44 0.43
N LEU A 37 1.27 1.38 -0.27
CA LEU A 37 0.44 0.72 -1.27
C LEU A 37 -0.33 -0.39 -0.58
N GLY A 38 -1.60 -0.11 -0.28
CA GLY A 38 -2.50 -1.06 0.37
C GLY A 38 -3.23 -1.98 -0.59
#